data_AF-A0A935I1P0-F1
#
_entry.id   AF-A0A935I1P0-F1
#
_cell.length_a   1.000
_cell.length_b   1.000
_cell.length_c   1.000
_cell.angle_alpha   90.00
_cell.angle_beta   90.00
_cell.angle_gamma   90.00
#
_symmetry.space_group_name_H-M   'P 1'
#
loop_
_entity.id
_entity.type
_entity.pdbx_description
1 polymer ?
#
loop_
_entity_poly.entity_id
_entity_poly.type
_entity_poly.pdbx_seq_one_letter_code
_entity_poly.pdbx_strand_id
1 'polypeptide(L)'
;MEYCNRSIMNGKTDFVKEMYEISLYVFENSLLMNDKGGYLNPNVFNQLVSTACSLKKFEWVKHFIKENIEKIHPEYRDKFYNFAFVTLNFKMKKYSEAMEYVSKMEVKSAMDHVSVKRYQLMIYYESGYTDELYSLIDAFRVLFLK
;
A
#
# COMPACT_ATOMS: atom_id res chain seq x y z
N MET A 1 0.07 -14.34 -11.13
CA MET A 1 0.40 -13.25 -10.19
C MET A 1 1.70 -13.49 -9.44
N GLU A 2 1.90 -14.64 -8.77
CA GLU A 2 3.12 -14.87 -7.96
C GLU A 2 4.46 -14.67 -8.70
N TYR A 3 4.59 -15.18 -9.93
CA TYR A 3 5.80 -15.02 -10.72
C TYR A 3 6.14 -13.53 -10.96
N CYS A 4 5.14 -12.74 -11.36
CA CYS A 4 5.31 -11.30 -11.57
C CYS A 4 5.66 -10.58 -10.26
N ASN A 5 5.08 -10.99 -9.12
CA ASN A 5 5.42 -10.44 -7.81
C ASN A 5 6.89 -10.70 -7.45
N ARG A 6 7.38 -11.93 -7.63
CA ARG A 6 8.80 -12.26 -7.39
C ARG A 6 9.72 -11.46 -8.31
N SER A 7 9.37 -11.31 -9.59
CA SER A 7 10.15 -10.53 -10.54
C SER A 7 10.22 -9.04 -10.17
N ILE A 8 9.10 -8.44 -9.74
CA ILE A 8 9.07 -7.05 -9.25
C ILE A 8 9.93 -6.90 -7.99
N MET A 9 9.85 -7.84 -7.05
CA MET A 9 10.68 -7.83 -5.84
C MET A 9 12.17 -7.93 -6.16
N ASN A 10 12.54 -8.60 -7.26
CA ASN A 10 13.91 -8.69 -7.77
C ASN A 10 14.32 -7.48 -8.63
N GLY A 11 13.54 -6.40 -8.62
CA GLY A 11 13.87 -5.15 -9.32
C GLY A 11 13.53 -5.14 -10.80
N LYS A 12 12.90 -6.18 -11.36
CA LYS A 12 12.46 -6.21 -12.76
C LYS A 12 11.18 -5.41 -12.91
N THR A 13 11.31 -4.12 -13.18
CA THR A 13 10.20 -3.17 -13.28
C THR A 13 9.28 -3.40 -14.47
N ASP A 14 9.75 -4.11 -15.50
CA ASP A 14 8.95 -4.40 -16.69
C ASP A 14 7.64 -5.09 -16.31
N PHE A 15 7.71 -6.05 -15.37
CA PHE A 15 6.58 -6.84 -14.86
C PHE A 15 5.51 -6.05 -14.12
N VAL A 16 5.75 -4.77 -13.81
CA VAL A 16 4.76 -3.91 -13.15
C VAL A 16 3.53 -3.73 -14.04
N LYS A 17 3.74 -3.63 -15.36
CA LYS A 17 2.64 -3.45 -16.31
C LYS A 17 1.78 -4.71 -16.39
N GLU A 18 2.40 -5.87 -16.57
CA GLU A 18 1.70 -7.17 -16.62
C GLU A 18 0.98 -7.45 -15.31
N MET A 19 1.59 -7.11 -14.17
CA MET A 19 0.93 -7.26 -12.88
C MET A 19 -0.30 -6.36 -12.77
N TYR A 20 -0.23 -5.11 -13.21
CA TYR A 20 -1.38 -4.21 -13.24
C TYR A 20 -2.50 -4.79 -14.10
N GLU A 21 -2.19 -5.25 -15.32
CA GLU A 21 -3.15 -5.82 -16.26
C GLU A 21 -3.81 -7.10 -15.70
N ILE A 22 -3.03 -8.00 -15.12
CA ILE A 22 -3.57 -9.22 -14.47
C ILE A 22 -4.46 -8.84 -13.28
N SER A 23 -4.02 -7.91 -12.44
CA SER A 23 -4.80 -7.49 -11.27
C SER A 23 -6.10 -6.81 -11.67
N LEU A 24 -6.08 -6.04 -12.76
CA LEU A 24 -7.25 -5.36 -13.31
C LEU A 24 -8.25 -6.38 -13.87
N TYR A 25 -7.76 -7.35 -14.65
CA TYR A 25 -8.58 -8.44 -15.16
C TYR A 25 -9.26 -9.22 -14.03
N VAL A 26 -8.51 -9.57 -12.97
CA VAL A 26 -9.03 -10.29 -11.80
C VAL A 26 -10.09 -9.46 -11.06
N PHE A 27 -9.87 -8.15 -10.94
CA PHE A 27 -10.82 -7.23 -10.32
C PHE A 27 -12.11 -7.10 -11.13
N GLU A 28 -12.02 -6.88 -12.45
CA GLU A 28 -13.17 -6.68 -13.34
C GLU A 28 -14.04 -7.93 -13.46
N ASN A 29 -13.42 -9.11 -13.47
CA ASN A 29 -14.15 -10.37 -13.56
C ASN A 29 -14.63 -10.89 -12.19
N SER A 30 -14.49 -10.08 -11.12
CA SER A 30 -14.91 -10.43 -9.75
C SER A 30 -14.39 -11.79 -9.27
N LEU A 31 -13.28 -12.28 -9.84
CA LEU A 31 -12.80 -13.67 -9.69
C LEU A 31 -12.34 -14.01 -8.27
N LEU A 32 -12.26 -13.02 -7.39
CA LEU A 32 -11.80 -13.15 -6.01
C LEU A 32 -12.72 -12.39 -5.03
N MET A 33 -14.03 -12.29 -5.27
CA MET A 33 -14.93 -11.97 -4.17
C MET A 33 -14.78 -13.05 -3.11
N ASN A 34 -14.45 -12.68 -1.86
CA ASN A 34 -14.29 -13.70 -0.81
C ASN A 34 -15.63 -14.45 -0.66
N ASP A 35 -15.60 -15.78 -0.77
CA ASP A 35 -16.73 -16.73 -0.82
C ASP A 35 -17.75 -16.64 0.34
N LYS A 36 -17.58 -15.70 1.29
CA LYS A 36 -18.40 -15.55 2.49
C LYS A 36 -19.11 -14.20 2.63
N GLY A 37 -19.12 -13.33 1.61
CA GLY A 37 -19.90 -12.08 1.71
C GLY A 37 -19.85 -11.11 0.53
N GLY A 38 -19.28 -11.47 -0.61
CA GLY A 38 -19.25 -10.58 -1.79
C GLY A 38 -18.34 -9.35 -1.62
N TYR A 39 -17.43 -9.37 -0.64
CA TYR A 39 -16.48 -8.27 -0.44
C TYR A 39 -15.29 -8.40 -1.38
N LEU A 40 -14.77 -7.24 -1.80
CA LEU A 40 -13.55 -7.13 -2.59
C LEU A 40 -12.35 -7.68 -1.81
N ASN A 41 -11.56 -8.56 -2.45
CA ASN A 41 -10.31 -9.04 -1.88
C ASN A 41 -9.33 -7.87 -1.66
N PRO A 42 -8.92 -7.62 -0.41
CA PRO A 42 -8.06 -6.47 -0.12
C PRO A 42 -6.65 -6.57 -0.75
N ASN A 43 -6.16 -7.78 -1.03
CA ASN A 43 -4.87 -7.97 -1.70
C ASN A 43 -4.94 -7.49 -3.15
N VAL A 44 -6.03 -7.78 -3.88
CA VAL A 44 -6.24 -7.30 -5.26
C VAL A 44 -6.34 -5.78 -5.27
N PHE A 45 -7.08 -5.21 -4.33
CA PHE A 45 -7.21 -3.76 -4.18
C PHE A 45 -5.85 -3.08 -4.00
N ASN A 46 -5.04 -3.55 -3.04
CA ASN A 46 -3.70 -3.00 -2.80
C ASN A 46 -2.75 -3.22 -3.98
N GLN A 47 -2.81 -4.38 -4.63
CA GLN A 47 -1.99 -4.68 -5.79
C GLN A 47 -2.27 -3.71 -6.94
N LEU A 48 -3.55 -3.44 -7.21
CA LEU A 48 -3.97 -2.47 -8.21
C LEU A 48 -3.48 -1.07 -7.88
N VAL A 49 -3.70 -0.60 -6.66
CA VAL A 49 -3.22 0.72 -6.20
C VAL A 49 -1.70 0.83 -6.40
N SER A 50 -0.93 -0.14 -5.89
CA SER A 50 0.53 -0.11 -5.94
C SER A 50 1.09 -0.13 -7.36
N THR A 51 0.58 -1.02 -8.22
CA THR A 51 1.05 -1.16 -9.60
C THR A 51 0.63 0.02 -10.46
N ALA A 52 -0.60 0.51 -10.32
CA ALA A 52 -1.08 1.71 -11.01
C ALA A 52 -0.30 2.97 -10.61
N CYS A 53 0.00 3.16 -9.32
CA CYS A 53 0.89 4.22 -8.86
C CYS A 53 2.30 4.10 -9.45
N SER A 54 2.83 2.88 -9.56
CA SER A 54 4.15 2.64 -10.17
C SER A 54 4.15 2.95 -11.68
N LEU A 55 3.01 2.77 -12.35
CA LEU A 55 2.75 3.22 -13.72
C LEU A 55 2.34 4.71 -13.81
N LYS A 56 2.44 5.47 -12.71
CA LYS A 56 2.08 6.90 -12.62
C LYS A 56 0.62 7.22 -12.97
N LYS A 57 -0.30 6.26 -12.84
CA LYS A 57 -1.75 6.42 -13.07
C LYS A 57 -2.45 7.05 -11.85
N PHE A 58 -1.96 8.20 -11.37
CA PHE A 58 -2.35 8.74 -10.06
C PHE A 58 -3.82 9.15 -9.96
N GLU A 59 -4.37 9.84 -10.97
CA GLU A 59 -5.79 10.22 -10.95
C GLU A 59 -6.69 8.99 -11.01
N TRP A 60 -6.35 8.00 -11.83
CA TRP A 60 -7.06 6.72 -11.87
C TRP A 60 -7.07 6.05 -10.49
N VAL A 61 -5.92 6.01 -9.80
CA VAL A 61 -5.83 5.43 -8.44
C VAL A 61 -6.73 6.19 -7.46
N LYS A 62 -6.72 7.52 -7.51
CA LYS A 62 -7.54 8.35 -6.63
C LYS A 62 -9.04 8.08 -6.82
N HIS A 63 -9.50 7.92 -8.06
CA HIS A 63 -10.88 7.53 -8.37
C HIS A 63 -11.17 6.09 -7.93
N PHE A 64 -10.29 5.16 -8.28
CA PHE A 64 -10.40 3.75 -7.94
C PHE A 64 -10.57 3.52 -6.43
N ILE A 65 -9.77 4.20 -5.59
CA ILE A 65 -9.86 4.10 -4.13
C ILE A 65 -11.25 4.53 -3.66
N LYS A 66 -11.73 5.70 -4.10
CA LYS A 66 -13.01 6.27 -3.66
C LYS A 66 -14.21 5.41 -4.09
N GLU A 67 -14.18 4.85 -5.28
CA GLU A 67 -15.28 4.07 -5.85
C GLU A 67 -15.37 2.65 -5.28
N ASN A 68 -14.25 2.11 -4.78
CA ASN A 68 -14.16 0.69 -4.44
C ASN A 68 -13.89 0.42 -2.97
N ILE A 69 -13.58 1.43 -2.15
CA ILE A 69 -13.31 1.21 -0.73
C ILE A 69 -14.52 0.64 0.02
N GLU A 70 -15.73 1.06 -0.32
CA GLU A 70 -16.96 0.56 0.28
C GLU A 70 -17.22 -0.93 -0.01
N LYS A 71 -16.57 -1.48 -1.05
CA LYS A 71 -16.64 -2.90 -1.41
C LYS A 71 -15.73 -3.76 -0.53
N ILE A 72 -14.80 -3.17 0.22
CA ILE A 72 -14.00 -3.87 1.23
C ILE A 72 -14.87 -4.06 2.49
N HIS A 73 -14.65 -5.16 3.20
CA HIS A 73 -15.32 -5.44 4.47
C HIS A 73 -15.20 -4.25 5.44
N PRO A 74 -16.30 -3.79 6.09
CA PRO A 74 -16.31 -2.59 6.93
C PRO A 74 -15.17 -2.50 7.95
N GLU A 75 -14.86 -3.61 8.62
CA GLU A 75 -13.78 -3.72 9.61
C GLU A 75 -12.40 -3.29 9.09
N TYR A 76 -12.17 -3.40 7.78
CA TYR A 76 -10.87 -3.15 7.17
C TYR A 76 -10.83 -1.89 6.29
N ARG A 77 -11.96 -1.20 6.07
CA ARG A 77 -12.03 -0.06 5.13
C ARG A 77 -11.04 1.03 5.48
N ASP A 78 -11.04 1.52 6.72
CA ASP A 78 -10.15 2.62 7.13
C ASP A 78 -8.68 2.25 6.97
N LYS A 79 -8.34 1.01 7.29
CA LYS A 79 -6.99 0.46 7.10
C LYS A 79 -6.59 0.53 5.62
N PHE A 80 -7.36 -0.09 4.73
CA PHE A 80 -7.01 -0.14 3.30
C PHE A 80 -7.09 1.24 2.62
N TYR A 81 -8.00 2.10 3.07
CA TYR A 81 -8.10 3.49 2.62
C TYR A 81 -6.82 4.26 2.93
N ASN A 82 -6.38 4.24 4.20
CA ASN A 82 -5.17 4.92 4.62
C ASN A 82 -3.94 4.35 3.90
N PHE A 83 -3.80 3.02 3.79
CA PHE A 83 -2.68 2.40 3.06
C PHE A 83 -2.63 2.79 1.59
N ALA A 84 -3.78 2.89 0.94
CA ALA A 84 -3.85 3.28 -0.45
C ALA A 84 -3.45 4.75 -0.64
N PHE A 85 -3.91 5.66 0.23
CA PHE A 85 -3.53 7.07 0.16
C PHE A 85 -2.08 7.33 0.57
N VAL A 86 -1.51 6.57 1.51
CA VAL A 86 -0.07 6.62 1.77
C VAL A 86 0.70 6.23 0.51
N THR A 87 0.32 5.13 -0.13
CA THR A 87 0.99 4.65 -1.35
C THR A 87 0.89 5.66 -2.50
N LEU A 88 -0.30 6.24 -2.71
CA LEU A 88 -0.54 7.26 -3.72
C LEU A 88 0.31 8.51 -3.49
N ASN A 89 0.21 9.11 -2.30
CA ASN A 89 0.92 10.35 -1.99
C ASN A 89 2.44 10.14 -1.97
N PHE A 90 2.92 9.01 -1.42
CA PHE A 90 4.33 8.66 -1.46
C PHE A 90 4.87 8.58 -2.90
N LYS A 91 4.16 7.90 -3.80
CA LYS A 91 4.56 7.78 -5.21
C LYS A 91 4.45 9.10 -5.98
N MET A 92 3.59 10.01 -5.54
CA MET A 92 3.50 11.39 -6.04
C MET A 92 4.56 12.32 -5.43
N LYS A 93 5.43 11.82 -4.52
CA LYS A 93 6.40 12.61 -3.74
C LYS A 93 5.76 13.67 -2.83
N LYS A 94 4.51 13.45 -2.44
CA LYS A 94 3.74 14.27 -1.50
C LYS A 94 3.92 13.72 -0.10
N TYR A 95 5.12 13.88 0.44
CA TYR A 95 5.56 13.17 1.64
C TYR A 95 4.85 13.65 2.91
N SER A 96 4.57 14.95 3.02
CA SER A 96 3.79 15.53 4.12
C SER A 96 2.38 14.93 4.16
N GLU A 97 1.68 14.93 3.02
CA GLU A 97 0.34 14.35 2.92
C GLU A 97 0.37 12.84 3.15
N ALA A 98 1.40 12.14 2.67
CA ALA A 98 1.57 10.72 2.97
C ALA A 98 1.70 10.47 4.48
N MET A 99 2.47 11.29 5.19
CA MET A 99 2.63 11.18 6.65
C MET A 99 1.32 11.42 7.41
N GLU A 100 0.45 12.34 6.94
CA GLU A 100 -0.87 12.53 7.53
C GLU A 100 -1.70 11.23 7.51
N TYR A 101 -1.68 10.48 6.40
CA TYR A 101 -2.37 9.19 6.32
C TYR A 101 -1.69 8.11 7.15
N VAL A 102 -0.36 8.09 7.24
CA VAL A 102 0.37 7.18 8.12
C VAL A 102 -0.04 7.39 9.58
N SER A 103 -0.18 8.64 10.02
CA SER A 103 -0.56 8.98 11.40
C SER A 103 -1.97 8.51 11.79
N LYS A 104 -2.85 8.27 10.80
CA LYS A 104 -4.22 7.79 10.99
C LYS A 104 -4.35 6.27 10.99
N MET A 105 -3.27 5.53 10.74
CA MET A 105 -3.31 4.08 10.68
C MET A 105 -3.43 3.44 12.08
N GLU A 106 -4.46 2.64 12.28
CA GLU A 106 -4.58 1.80 13.48
C GLU A 106 -3.62 0.61 13.41
N VAL A 107 -2.86 0.40 14.49
CA VAL A 107 -1.95 -0.73 14.63
C VAL A 107 -2.67 -1.87 15.36
N LYS A 108 -3.24 -2.81 14.60
CA LYS A 108 -3.97 -3.97 15.15
C LYS A 108 -3.15 -5.27 15.13
N SER A 109 -2.08 -5.31 14.36
CA SER A 109 -1.20 -6.48 14.23
C SER A 109 0.27 -6.07 14.17
N ALA A 110 1.16 -7.04 14.41
CA ALA A 110 2.61 -6.83 14.23
C ALA A 110 2.93 -6.37 12.79
N MET A 111 2.23 -6.91 11.79
CA MET A 111 2.41 -6.52 10.39
C MET A 111 1.97 -5.07 10.12
N ASP A 112 0.95 -4.59 10.81
CA ASP A 112 0.53 -3.18 10.71
C ASP A 112 1.60 -2.26 11.30
N HIS A 113 2.17 -2.65 12.45
CA HIS A 113 3.23 -1.90 13.08
C HIS A 113 4.47 -1.80 12.18
N VAL A 114 4.88 -2.91 11.58
CA VAL A 114 5.97 -2.95 10.60
C VAL A 114 5.67 -2.07 9.39
N SER A 115 4.44 -2.11 8.89
CA SER A 115 4.04 -1.35 7.71
C SER A 115 4.04 0.16 7.96
N VAL A 116 3.49 0.62 9.09
CA VAL A 116 3.52 2.03 9.52
C VAL A 116 4.97 2.51 9.62
N LYS A 117 5.81 1.77 10.35
CA LYS A 117 7.22 2.12 10.56
C LYS A 117 8.00 2.16 9.26
N ARG A 118 7.76 1.20 8.35
CA ARG A 118 8.35 1.19 7.02
C ARG A 118 8.02 2.47 6.24
N TYR A 119 6.76 2.91 6.21
CA TYR A 119 6.39 4.14 5.52
C TYR A 119 6.99 5.39 6.18
N GLN A 120 7.02 5.45 7.52
CA GLN A 120 7.68 6.55 8.25
C GLN A 120 9.16 6.65 7.86
N LEU A 121 9.89 5.53 7.89
CA LEU A 121 11.31 5.46 7.49
C LEU A 121 11.50 5.93 6.04
N MET A 122 10.69 5.42 5.11
CA MET A 122 10.77 5.80 3.70
C MET A 122 10.50 7.30 3.50
N ILE A 123 9.50 7.85 4.20
CA ILE A 123 9.16 9.28 4.12
C ILE A 123 10.29 10.15 4.69
N TYR A 124 10.83 9.81 5.87
CA TYR A 124 11.91 10.56 6.48
C TYR A 124 13.17 10.55 5.61
N TYR A 125 13.52 9.39 5.06
CA TYR A 125 14.63 9.26 4.13
C TYR A 125 14.47 10.15 2.90
N GLU A 126 13.32 10.09 2.23
CA GLU A 126 13.05 10.87 1.02
C GLU A 126 12.91 12.38 1.28
N SER A 127 12.53 12.77 2.50
CA SER A 127 12.37 14.17 2.90
C SER A 127 13.66 14.79 3.45
N GLY A 128 14.72 14.00 3.63
CA GLY A 128 15.98 14.46 4.22
C GLY A 128 15.94 14.66 5.74
N TYR A 129 14.93 14.12 6.42
CA TYR A 129 14.76 14.18 7.89
C TYR A 129 15.62 13.10 8.56
N THR A 130 16.93 13.34 8.61
CA THR A 130 17.92 12.36 9.07
C THR A 130 17.81 12.02 10.55
N ASP A 131 17.53 13.01 11.40
CA ASP A 131 17.50 12.81 12.85
C ASP A 131 16.28 11.97 13.27
N GLU A 132 15.12 12.25 12.68
CA GLU A 132 13.90 11.45 12.83
C GLU A 132 14.09 10.04 12.28
N LEU A 133 14.78 9.90 11.14
CA LEU A 133 15.11 8.61 10.55
C LEU A 133 15.95 7.76 11.51
N TYR A 134 17.06 8.30 12.03
CA TYR A 134 17.93 7.56 12.96
C TYR A 134 17.22 7.21 14.26
N SER A 135 16.50 8.16 14.84
CA SER A 135 15.69 7.94 16.04
C SER A 135 14.68 6.81 15.84
N LEU A 136 14.05 6.76 14.66
CA LEU A 136 13.09 5.71 14.33
C LEU A 136 13.78 4.35 14.10
N ILE A 137 14.94 4.30 13.46
CA ILE A 137 15.72 3.08 13.26
C ILE A 137 16.10 2.47 14.61
N ASP A 138 16.57 3.28 15.55
CA ASP A 138 16.96 2.81 16.88
C ASP A 138 15.76 2.27 17.66
N ALA A 139 14.62 2.97 17.61
CA ALA A 139 13.36 2.47 18.19
C ALA A 139 12.90 1.16 17.53
N PHE A 140 13.09 1.01 16.21
CA PHE A 140 12.66 -0.17 15.47
C PHE A 140 13.54 -1.39 15.76
N ARG A 141 14.85 -1.22 15.95
CA ARG A 141 15.78 -2.30 16.33
C ARG A 141 15.38 -2.97 17.65
N VAL A 142 14.97 -2.18 18.63
CA VAL A 142 14.51 -2.70 19.93
C VAL A 142 13.30 -3.62 19.79
N LEU A 143 12.46 -3.42 18.76
CA LEU A 143 11.28 -4.22 18.52
C LEU A 143 11.58 -5.66 18.06
N PHE A 144 12.71 -5.90 17.37
CA PHE A 144 13.12 -7.21 16.84
C PHE A 144 14.17 -7.92 17.69
N LEU A 145 14.67 -7.27 18.75
CA LEU A 145 15.65 -7.82 19.69
C LEU A 145 14.98 -8.42 20.95
N LYS A 146 13.66 -8.62 20.92
CA LYS A 146 12.88 -9.37 21.91
C LYS A 146 12.26 -10.58 21.25
#